data_AF-A0A9W7D2B5-F1
#
_entry.id   AF-A0A9W7D2B5-F1
#
_cell.length_a   1.000
_cell.length_b   1.000
_cell.length_c   1.000
_cell.angle_alpha   90.00
_cell.angle_beta   90.00
_cell.angle_gamma   90.00
#
_symmetry.space_group_name_H-M   'P 1'
#
loop_
_entity.id
_entity.type
_entity.pdbx_description
1 polymer ?
#
loop_
_entity_poly.entity_id
_entity_poly.type
_entity_poly.pdbx_seq_one_letter_code
_entity_poly.pdbx_strand_id
1 'polypeptide(L)'
;MRDSEELCNIQGQECLHVGDRFTTTGNDTRSRDAATTIWISNPQETVHIMTTLLQTIDRVREQKKERREEREREKKEKIEKRVKALAAVPTVPSDDGSDITADTSDGESSGSSDEREKTVQAAIQAAMTATLAD
;
A
#
# COMPACT_ATOMS: atom_id res chain seq x y z
N MET A 1 -4.79 -18.57 22.86
CA MET A 1 -5.27 -19.19 21.60
C MET A 1 -5.54 -18.10 20.57
N ARG A 2 -4.51 -17.33 20.17
CA ARG A 2 -4.63 -16.36 19.06
C ARG A 2 -4.20 -16.97 17.72
N ASP A 3 -3.42 -18.03 17.78
CA ASP A 3 -2.81 -18.66 16.60
C ASP A 3 -3.78 -19.54 15.78
N SER A 4 -4.92 -19.94 16.36
CA SER A 4 -5.89 -20.81 15.68
C SER A 4 -6.71 -20.09 14.62
N GLU A 5 -6.97 -18.79 14.75
CA GLU A 5 -7.72 -18.03 13.74
C GLU A 5 -6.84 -17.65 12.53
N GLU A 6 -5.54 -17.40 12.74
CA GLU A 6 -4.61 -17.06 11.67
C GLU A 6 -4.31 -18.25 10.74
N LEU A 7 -4.25 -19.48 11.30
CA LEU A 7 -4.06 -20.70 10.51
C LEU A 7 -5.27 -21.03 9.62
N CYS A 8 -6.46 -20.56 9.95
CA CYS A 8 -7.69 -20.77 9.16
C CYS A 8 -7.73 -19.94 7.87
N ASN A 9 -6.87 -18.92 7.74
CA ASN A 9 -6.88 -17.99 6.61
C ASN A 9 -5.81 -18.29 5.54
N ILE A 10 -4.94 -19.28 5.74
CA ILE A 10 -3.94 -19.66 4.74
C ILE A 10 -4.64 -20.45 3.64
N GLN A 11 -4.62 -19.91 2.42
CA GLN A 11 -5.26 -20.56 1.29
C GLN A 11 -4.37 -21.66 0.71
N GLY A 12 -4.97 -22.65 0.04
CA GLY A 12 -4.24 -23.81 -0.49
C GLY A 12 -3.10 -23.46 -1.44
N GLN A 13 -3.25 -22.40 -2.26
CA GLN A 13 -2.18 -21.94 -3.15
C GLN A 13 -1.04 -21.21 -2.43
N GLU A 14 -1.21 -20.85 -1.15
CA GLU A 14 -0.16 -20.30 -0.29
C GLU A 14 0.53 -21.42 0.52
N CYS A 15 0.12 -22.67 0.33
CA CYS A 15 0.61 -23.83 1.05
C CYS A 15 1.39 -24.77 0.11
N LEU A 16 2.50 -25.30 0.64
CA LEU A 16 3.32 -26.33 -0.01
C LEU A 16 3.41 -27.55 0.91
N HIS A 17 2.90 -28.68 0.43
CA HIS A 17 3.07 -29.98 1.05
C HIS A 17 4.25 -30.72 0.42
N VAL A 18 5.09 -31.32 1.27
CA VAL A 18 6.25 -32.14 0.88
C VAL A 18 6.08 -33.50 1.55
N GLY A 19 5.95 -34.57 0.76
CA GLY A 19 5.63 -35.91 1.24
C GLY A 19 6.17 -37.01 0.33
N ASP A 20 6.14 -38.26 0.78
CA ASP A 20 6.68 -39.41 0.06
C ASP A 20 5.58 -40.38 -0.36
N ARG A 21 5.21 -40.38 -1.64
CA ARG A 21 4.13 -41.24 -2.15
C ARG A 21 4.54 -42.72 -2.30
N PHE A 22 5.74 -43.10 -1.86
CA PHE A 22 6.27 -44.45 -2.02
C PHE A 22 5.74 -45.42 -0.95
N THR A 23 5.13 -44.94 0.12
CA THR A 23 4.52 -45.81 1.13
C THR A 23 3.08 -46.16 0.76
N THR A 24 2.76 -47.46 0.84
CA THR A 24 1.42 -48.05 0.57
C THR A 24 0.28 -47.44 1.40
N THR A 25 0.60 -46.67 2.43
CA THR A 25 -0.31 -46.08 3.41
C THR A 25 -1.11 -44.87 2.91
N GLY A 26 -0.71 -44.23 1.81
CA GLY A 26 -1.54 -43.20 1.14
C GLY A 26 -1.91 -41.98 1.99
N ASN A 27 -1.17 -41.70 3.07
CA ASN A 27 -1.39 -40.61 4.02
C ASN A 27 -1.36 -39.21 3.36
N ASP A 28 -0.56 -39.03 2.32
CA ASP A 28 -0.41 -37.74 1.61
C ASP A 28 -1.47 -37.51 0.52
N THR A 29 -2.42 -38.43 0.34
CA THR A 29 -3.42 -38.35 -0.73
C THR A 29 -4.30 -37.10 -0.60
N ARG A 30 -4.73 -36.78 0.63
CA ARG A 30 -5.60 -35.62 0.90
C ARG A 30 -4.87 -34.28 0.76
N SER A 31 -3.55 -34.27 0.93
CA SER A 31 -2.74 -33.05 0.81
C SER A 31 -2.74 -32.51 -0.62
N ARG A 32 -2.94 -33.37 -1.63
CA ARG A 32 -2.97 -33.00 -3.05
C ARG A 32 -4.12 -32.07 -3.41
N ASP A 33 -5.26 -32.25 -2.76
CA ASP A 33 -6.46 -31.46 -3.03
C ASP A 33 -6.47 -30.16 -2.22
N ALA A 34 -5.62 -30.08 -1.18
CA ALA A 34 -5.57 -28.95 -0.26
C ALA A 34 -4.42 -27.97 -0.54
N ALA A 35 -3.32 -28.42 -1.15
CA ALA A 35 -2.12 -27.62 -1.32
C ALA A 35 -1.29 -28.05 -2.54
N THR A 36 -0.38 -27.17 -2.96
CA THR A 36 0.66 -27.55 -3.92
C THR A 36 1.49 -28.68 -3.30
N THR A 37 1.69 -29.78 -4.01
CA THR A 37 2.35 -30.98 -3.47
C THR A 37 3.59 -31.35 -4.26
N ILE A 38 4.70 -31.58 -3.57
CA ILE A 38 5.92 -32.16 -4.12
C ILE A 38 6.14 -33.55 -3.51
N TRP A 39 6.38 -34.53 -4.39
CA TRP A 39 6.72 -35.89 -3.97
C TRP A 39 8.22 -36.08 -3.89
N ILE A 40 8.65 -36.63 -2.76
CA ILE A 40 10.03 -36.90 -2.42
C ILE A 40 10.28 -38.39 -2.46
N SER A 41 11.41 -38.79 -3.05
CA SER A 41 11.84 -40.18 -3.13
C SER A 41 12.93 -40.53 -2.12
N ASN A 42 13.65 -39.51 -1.62
CA ASN A 42 14.71 -39.68 -0.64
C ASN A 42 14.96 -38.38 0.14
N PRO A 43 15.59 -38.44 1.33
CA PRO A 43 15.80 -37.25 2.16
C PRO A 43 16.64 -36.13 1.52
N GLN A 44 17.53 -36.44 0.56
CA GLN A 44 18.37 -35.43 -0.09
C GLN A 44 17.55 -34.48 -0.97
N GLU A 45 16.50 -35.00 -1.62
CA GLU A 45 15.56 -34.17 -2.38
C GLU A 45 14.84 -33.17 -1.48
N THR A 46 14.44 -33.58 -0.27
CA THR A 46 13.87 -32.65 0.72
C THR A 46 14.84 -31.51 1.03
N VAL A 47 16.12 -31.82 1.30
CA VAL A 47 17.14 -30.80 1.57
C VAL A 47 17.29 -29.83 0.41
N HIS A 48 17.32 -30.36 -0.81
CA HIS A 48 17.41 -29.54 -2.02
C HIS A 48 16.22 -28.58 -2.14
N ILE A 49 14.99 -29.09 -2.05
CA ILE A 49 13.77 -28.29 -2.19
C ILE A 49 13.66 -27.23 -1.09
N MET A 50 13.97 -27.58 0.16
CA MET A 50 13.94 -26.62 1.26
C MET A 50 14.97 -25.50 1.07
N THR A 51 16.17 -25.85 0.58
CA THR A 51 17.21 -24.87 0.28
C THR A 51 16.77 -23.93 -0.83
N THR A 52 16.23 -24.46 -1.93
CA THR A 52 15.71 -23.65 -3.04
C THR A 52 14.55 -22.75 -2.60
N LEU A 53 13.65 -23.25 -1.74
CA LEU A 53 12.54 -22.49 -1.21
C LEU A 53 13.02 -21.29 -0.39
N LEU A 54 13.96 -21.52 0.55
CA LEU A 54 14.53 -20.45 1.39
C LEU A 54 15.23 -19.38 0.54
N GLN A 55 16.07 -19.79 -0.40
CA GLN A 55 16.74 -18.86 -1.32
C GLN A 55 15.76 -18.03 -2.15
N THR A 56 14.65 -18.64 -2.56
CA THR A 56 13.60 -17.95 -3.32
C THR A 56 12.85 -16.96 -2.44
N ILE A 57 12.51 -17.34 -1.21
CA ILE A 57 11.85 -16.46 -0.23
C ILE A 57 12.71 -15.24 0.05
N ASP A 58 13.99 -15.42 0.31
CA ASP A 58 14.93 -14.34 0.55
C ASP A 58 14.93 -13.40 -0.66
N ARG A 59 15.22 -13.93 -1.86
CA ARG A 59 15.23 -13.14 -3.10
C ARG A 59 13.95 -12.31 -3.31
N VAL A 60 12.78 -12.89 -3.05
CA VAL A 60 11.49 -12.18 -3.17
C VAL A 60 11.36 -11.07 -2.13
N ARG A 61 11.87 -11.28 -0.91
CA ARG A 61 11.90 -10.26 0.15
C ARG A 61 12.81 -9.10 -0.22
N GLU A 62 14.01 -9.35 -0.74
CA GLU A 62 14.90 -8.28 -1.23
C GLU A 62 14.22 -7.46 -2.33
N GLN A 63 13.67 -8.12 -3.36
CA GLN A 63 12.97 -7.42 -4.44
C GLN A 63 11.77 -6.60 -3.95
N LYS A 64 11.05 -7.09 -2.94
CA LYS A 64 9.92 -6.35 -2.34
C LYS A 64 10.42 -5.12 -1.59
N LYS A 65 11.57 -5.20 -0.91
CA LYS A 65 12.22 -4.08 -0.24
C LYS A 65 12.67 -3.03 -1.26
N GLU A 66 13.39 -3.43 -2.30
CA GLU A 66 13.85 -2.54 -3.37
C GLU A 66 12.69 -1.80 -4.03
N ARG A 67 11.62 -2.52 -4.42
CA ARG A 67 10.41 -1.89 -4.98
C ARG A 67 9.73 -0.92 -4.02
N ARG A 68 9.79 -1.16 -2.70
CA ARG A 68 9.23 -0.27 -1.70
C ARG A 68 10.06 1.01 -1.59
N GLU A 69 11.38 0.88 -1.52
CA GLU A 69 12.32 2.00 -1.45
C GLU A 69 12.23 2.88 -2.71
N GLU A 70 12.12 2.26 -3.89
CA GLU A 70 11.91 2.96 -5.16
C GLU A 70 10.61 3.79 -5.13
N ARG A 71 9.49 3.18 -4.72
CA ARG A 71 8.20 3.89 -4.58
C ARG A 71 8.27 5.02 -3.56
N GLU A 72 9.01 4.85 -2.47
CA GLU A 72 9.20 5.90 -1.47
C GLU A 72 10.05 7.06 -2.01
N ARG A 73 11.10 6.76 -2.80
CA ARG A 73 11.92 7.76 -3.48
C ARG A 73 11.11 8.54 -4.52
N GLU A 74 10.35 7.87 -5.37
CA GLU A 74 9.47 8.48 -6.36
C GLU A 74 8.42 9.39 -5.71
N LYS A 75 7.83 8.94 -4.59
CA LYS A 75 6.88 9.76 -3.80
C LYS A 75 7.55 11.01 -3.24
N LYS A 76 8.74 10.90 -2.66
CA LYS A 76 9.50 12.04 -2.12
C LYS A 76 9.83 13.06 -3.21
N GLU A 77 10.32 12.59 -4.37
CA GLU A 77 10.63 13.44 -5.51
C GLU A 77 9.39 14.16 -6.06
N LYS A 78 8.24 13.46 -6.13
CA LYS A 78 6.97 14.05 -6.56
C LYS A 78 6.45 15.11 -5.58
N ILE A 79 6.62 14.89 -4.28
CA ILE A 79 6.27 15.86 -3.24
C ILE A 79 7.16 17.10 -3.36
N GLU A 80 8.48 16.92 -3.47
CA GLU A 80 9.44 18.02 -3.62
C GLU A 80 9.13 18.87 -4.86
N LYS A 81 8.88 18.24 -6.02
CA LYS A 81 8.48 18.94 -7.25
C LYS A 81 7.20 19.75 -7.06
N ARG A 82 6.19 19.21 -6.35
CA ARG A 82 4.95 19.93 -6.05
C ARG A 82 5.18 21.12 -5.13
N VAL A 83 5.96 20.95 -4.06
CA VAL A 83 6.33 22.04 -3.14
C VAL A 83 7.06 23.15 -3.88
N LYS A 84 8.01 22.80 -4.75
CA LYS A 84 8.75 23.77 -5.57
C LYS A 84 7.86 24.50 -6.57
N ALA A 85 6.89 23.81 -7.19
CA ALA A 85 5.94 24.43 -8.09
C ALA A 85 5.00 25.43 -7.38
N LEU A 86 4.55 25.10 -6.16
CA LEU A 86 3.76 26.00 -5.31
C LEU A 86 4.57 27.23 -4.86
N ALA A 87 5.87 27.05 -4.57
CA ALA A 87 6.76 28.16 -4.19
C ALA A 87 7.18 29.07 -5.37
N ALA A 88 6.97 28.65 -6.62
CA ALA A 88 7.31 29.41 -7.82
C ALA A 88 6.16 30.28 -8.34
N VAL A 89 5.03 30.37 -7.62
CA VAL A 89 3.99 31.37 -7.92
C VAL A 89 4.58 32.75 -7.63
N PRO A 90 4.64 33.67 -8.61
CA PRO A 90 5.23 34.99 -8.39
C PRO A 90 4.32 35.81 -7.47
N THR A 91 4.79 36.09 -6.26
CA THR A 91 4.26 37.16 -5.43
C THR A 91 4.61 38.47 -6.11
N VAL A 92 3.65 39.09 -6.78
CA VAL A 92 3.77 40.49 -7.23
C VAL A 92 3.89 41.37 -5.99
N PRO A 93 4.98 42.16 -5.82
CA PRO A 93 4.99 43.22 -4.84
C PRO A 93 4.38 44.46 -5.49
N SER A 94 3.19 44.86 -5.07
CA SER A 94 2.66 46.19 -5.37
C SER A 94 2.42 46.89 -4.04
N ASP A 95 3.45 47.62 -3.64
CA ASP A 95 3.42 48.68 -2.64
C ASP A 95 2.93 49.96 -3.34
N ASP A 96 1.74 50.44 -3.00
CA ASP A 96 1.49 51.88 -2.88
C ASP A 96 0.33 52.09 -1.90
N GLY A 97 0.60 52.84 -0.84
CA GLY A 97 -0.28 52.95 0.32
C GLY A 97 -1.36 54.00 0.17
N SER A 98 -2.54 53.74 0.75
CA SER A 98 -3.23 54.72 1.60
C SER A 98 -4.37 54.07 2.39
N ASP A 99 -4.32 54.35 3.69
CA ASP A 99 -5.35 54.31 4.73
C ASP A 99 -6.81 54.56 4.24
N ILE A 100 -7.76 53.67 4.62
CA ILE A 100 -8.94 53.99 5.47
C ILE A 100 -10.04 52.89 5.45
N THR A 101 -10.47 52.51 6.68
CA THR A 101 -11.73 51.89 7.15
C THR A 101 -12.30 50.59 6.56
N ALA A 102 -12.36 49.60 7.46
CA ALA A 102 -13.54 48.83 7.86
C ALA A 102 -14.57 48.36 6.80
N ASP A 103 -14.72 47.03 6.83
CA ASP A 103 -15.97 46.27 6.91
C ASP A 103 -16.45 45.49 5.67
N THR A 104 -16.76 44.23 5.98
CA THR A 104 -17.56 43.24 5.24
C THR A 104 -17.15 42.85 3.82
N SER A 105 -16.58 41.64 3.79
CA SER A 105 -16.53 40.69 2.68
C SER A 105 -17.86 40.56 1.94
N ASP A 106 -17.80 40.57 0.61
CA ASP A 106 -18.43 39.60 -0.30
C ASP A 106 -18.09 40.01 -1.74
N GLY A 107 -17.21 39.26 -2.39
CA GLY A 107 -16.67 39.61 -3.71
C GLY A 107 -16.21 38.37 -4.46
N GLU A 108 -17.07 37.91 -5.34
CA GLU A 108 -16.92 36.75 -6.22
C GLU A 108 -15.87 36.98 -7.34
N SER A 109 -15.57 35.90 -8.07
CA SER A 109 -14.79 35.80 -9.34
C SER A 109 -13.37 35.22 -9.15
N SER A 110 -12.88 34.22 -9.88
CA SER A 110 -13.22 33.71 -11.21
C SER A 110 -12.85 32.22 -11.31
N GLY A 111 -13.72 31.43 -11.94
CA GLY A 111 -13.58 29.98 -12.03
C GLY A 111 -12.83 29.52 -13.28
N SER A 112 -11.80 28.70 -13.07
CA SER A 112 -11.35 27.67 -14.02
C SER A 112 -10.47 26.65 -13.27
N SER A 113 -10.87 25.37 -13.31
CA SER A 113 -10.34 24.20 -12.57
C SER A 113 -10.53 24.29 -11.05
N ASP A 114 -11.11 23.35 -10.32
CA ASP A 114 -11.37 21.92 -10.53
C ASP A 114 -12.66 21.54 -9.77
N GLU A 115 -13.59 20.78 -10.39
CA GLU A 115 -14.73 20.20 -9.65
C GLU A 115 -14.28 19.35 -8.45
N ARG A 116 -13.06 18.79 -8.55
CA ARG A 116 -12.41 18.05 -7.47
C ARG A 116 -12.09 18.92 -6.27
N GLU A 117 -11.67 20.17 -6.48
CA GLU A 117 -11.32 21.08 -5.39
C GLU A 117 -12.56 21.53 -4.62
N LYS A 118 -13.65 21.81 -5.35
CA LYS A 118 -14.97 22.08 -4.74
C LYS A 118 -15.46 20.90 -3.91
N THR A 119 -15.27 19.67 -4.40
CA THR A 119 -15.68 18.46 -3.69
C THR A 119 -14.87 18.25 -2.41
N VAL A 120 -13.56 18.49 -2.45
CA VAL A 120 -12.68 18.36 -1.28
C VAL A 120 -13.02 19.42 -0.22
N GLN A 121 -13.24 20.66 -0.63
CA GLN A 121 -13.64 21.73 0.30
C GLN A 121 -15.01 21.44 0.94
N ALA A 122 -15.99 20.95 0.17
CA ALA A 122 -17.29 20.57 0.70
C ALA A 122 -17.21 19.43 1.72
N ALA A 123 -16.36 18.43 1.49
CA ALA A 123 -16.16 17.31 2.41
C ALA A 123 -15.52 17.75 3.75
N ILE A 124 -14.54 18.66 3.69
CA ILE A 124 -13.90 19.22 4.89
C ILE A 124 -14.93 20.00 5.72
N GLN A 125 -15.75 20.82 5.06
CA GLN A 125 -16.76 21.62 5.74
C GLN A 125 -17.84 20.76 6.42
N ALA A 126 -18.30 19.69 5.74
CA ALA A 126 -19.26 18.74 6.31
C ALA A 126 -18.73 18.03 7.57
N ALA A 127 -17.44 17.65 7.56
CA ALA A 127 -16.80 17.01 8.71
C ALA A 127 -16.72 17.96 9.91
N MET A 128 -16.38 19.23 9.70
CA MET A 128 -16.28 20.24 10.77
C MET A 128 -17.65 20.54 11.40
N THR A 129 -18.72 20.56 10.61
CA THR A 129 -20.08 20.75 11.14
C THR A 129 -20.58 19.55 11.93
N ALA A 130 -20.21 18.32 11.54
CA ALA A 130 -20.61 17.12 12.26
C ALA A 130 -19.96 17.04 13.65
N THR A 131 -18.73 17.53 13.80
CA THR A 131 -18.02 17.54 15.09
C THR A 131 -18.52 18.58 16.11
N LEU A 132 -19.40 19.51 15.69
CA LEU A 132 -20.00 20.49 16.59
C LEU A 132 -21.43 20.12 17.04
N ALA A 133 -21.94 18.97 16.60
CA ALA A 133 -23.32 18.54 16.84
C ALA A 133 -23.49 17.41 17.89
N ASP A 134 -22.42 17.07 18.62
CA ASP A 134 -22.46 16.16 19.80
C ASP A 134 -22.31 16.93 21.11
#